data_AF-A0A2G9UDG0-F1
#
_entry.id   AF-A0A2G9UDG0-F1
#
_cell.length_a   1.000
_cell.length_b   1.000
_cell.length_c   1.000
_cell.angle_alpha   90.00
_cell.angle_beta   90.00
_cell.angle_gamma   90.00
#
_symmetry.space_group_name_H-M   'P 1'
#
loop_
_entity.id
_entity.type
_entity.pdbx_description
1 polymer ?
#
loop_
_entity_poly.entity_id
_entity_poly.type
_entity_poly.pdbx_seq_one_letter_code
_entity_poly.pdbx_strand_id
1 'polypeptide(L)'
;MKLEDVIEMFPHIEPFLVRKWHYAFYTFFDLIGNNVIEWKDFQRLIDAIGELRGEDGTDHVAARSSLTEVWQSMTETMGKDVKDQITLLDWIGMWADSMKDEKEPAWQKAYLDYMFRLFDASGDQLVDLAEYIEVLGYFAIPRDDAIACFDKFALNSAGCLINAIDYEMFVNLWKQYFHSTNINDVGNSLLGTA
;
A
#
# COMPACT_ATOMS: atom_id res chain seq x y z
N MET A 1 -16.65 0.91 -13.67
CA MET A 1 -16.53 -0.50 -14.11
C MET A 1 -16.75 -1.35 -12.88
N LYS A 2 -17.51 -2.44 -12.96
CA LYS A 2 -17.73 -3.30 -11.78
C LYS A 2 -16.52 -4.20 -11.57
N LEU A 3 -16.28 -4.60 -10.33
CA LEU A 3 -15.17 -5.48 -9.97
C LEU A 3 -15.23 -6.82 -10.72
N GLU A 4 -16.44 -7.34 -10.95
CA GLU A 4 -16.66 -8.56 -11.73
C GLU A 4 -16.17 -8.41 -13.18
N ASP A 5 -16.43 -7.26 -13.81
CA ASP A 5 -15.96 -6.97 -15.17
C ASP A 5 -14.42 -6.97 -15.21
N VAL A 6 -13.77 -6.39 -14.19
CA VAL A 6 -12.30 -6.39 -14.08
C VAL A 6 -11.76 -7.80 -13.92
N ILE A 7 -12.35 -8.63 -13.06
CA ILE A 7 -11.93 -10.03 -12.88
C ILE A 7 -12.02 -10.80 -14.20
N GLU A 8 -13.09 -10.61 -14.97
CA GLU A 8 -13.27 -11.24 -16.28
C GLU A 8 -12.21 -10.81 -17.32
N MET A 9 -11.69 -9.59 -17.21
CA MET A 9 -10.62 -9.08 -18.08
C MET A 9 -9.24 -9.66 -17.76
N PHE A 10 -9.04 -10.21 -16.56
CA PHE A 10 -7.79 -10.84 -16.12
C PHE A 10 -7.99 -12.32 -15.74
N PRO A 11 -8.45 -13.19 -16.67
CA PRO A 11 -8.86 -14.56 -16.36
C PRO A 11 -7.71 -15.49 -15.95
N HIS A 12 -6.48 -15.03 -16.09
CA HIS A 12 -5.26 -15.75 -15.72
C HIS A 12 -4.76 -15.40 -14.31
N ILE A 13 -5.40 -14.44 -13.64
CA ILE A 13 -5.10 -14.03 -12.27
C ILE A 13 -6.20 -14.58 -11.36
N GLU A 14 -5.81 -15.07 -10.18
CA GLU A 14 -6.75 -15.55 -9.17
C GLU A 14 -7.69 -14.40 -8.77
N PRO A 15 -9.03 -14.57 -8.83
CA PRO A 15 -9.98 -13.50 -8.49
C PRO A 15 -9.71 -12.87 -7.12
N PHE A 16 -9.23 -13.63 -6.14
CA PHE A 16 -8.89 -13.10 -4.82
C PHE A 16 -7.79 -12.01 -4.88
N LEU A 17 -6.77 -12.18 -5.72
CA LEU A 17 -5.72 -11.17 -5.91
C LEU A 17 -6.26 -9.89 -6.55
N VAL A 18 -7.11 -10.03 -7.57
CA VAL A 18 -7.73 -8.87 -8.24
C VAL A 18 -8.55 -8.05 -7.25
N ARG A 19 -9.27 -8.70 -6.31
CA ARG A 19 -10.00 -8.02 -5.24
C ARG A 19 -9.08 -7.23 -4.31
N LYS A 20 -7.95 -7.82 -3.90
CA LYS A 20 -6.96 -7.15 -3.04
C LYS A 20 -6.33 -5.93 -3.73
N TRP A 21 -5.95 -6.06 -4.99
CA TRP A 21 -5.36 -4.96 -5.76
C TRP A 21 -6.39 -3.86 -6.06
N HIS A 22 -7.64 -4.24 -6.33
CA HIS A 22 -8.73 -3.28 -6.50
C HIS A 22 -8.99 -2.50 -5.20
N TYR A 23 -9.08 -3.17 -4.06
CA TYR A 23 -9.24 -2.50 -2.77
C TYR A 23 -8.05 -1.58 -2.47
N ALA A 24 -6.82 -2.04 -2.74
CA ALA A 24 -5.62 -1.22 -2.57
C ALA A 24 -5.67 0.05 -3.44
N PHE A 25 -6.06 -0.08 -4.71
CA PHE A 25 -6.20 1.04 -5.64
C PHE A 25 -7.09 2.14 -5.06
N TYR A 26 -8.31 1.80 -4.65
CA TYR A 26 -9.29 2.80 -4.18
C TYR A 26 -9.03 3.33 -2.78
N THR A 27 -8.37 2.56 -1.92
CA THR A 27 -8.18 2.94 -0.52
C THR A 27 -6.87 3.67 -0.30
N PHE A 28 -5.79 3.28 -0.99
CA PHE A 28 -4.43 3.75 -0.71
C PHE A 28 -3.80 4.57 -1.84
N PHE A 29 -4.38 4.56 -3.05
CA PHE A 29 -3.77 5.23 -4.20
C PHE A 29 -4.67 6.27 -4.89
N ASP A 30 -5.97 6.02 -5.07
CA ASP A 30 -6.96 6.99 -5.58
C ASP A 30 -7.55 7.81 -4.42
N LEU A 31 -6.71 8.61 -3.78
CA LEU A 31 -7.05 9.34 -2.56
C LEU A 31 -8.01 10.51 -2.80
N ILE A 32 -8.10 11.01 -4.02
CA ILE A 32 -9.08 12.04 -4.39
C ILE A 32 -10.38 11.45 -4.95
N GLY A 33 -10.45 10.14 -5.18
CA GLY A 33 -11.65 9.40 -5.55
C GLY A 33 -12.16 9.68 -6.97
N ASN A 34 -11.26 9.96 -7.92
CA ASN A 34 -11.63 10.22 -9.31
C ASN A 34 -11.50 8.98 -10.22
N ASN A 35 -11.24 7.80 -9.65
CA ASN A 35 -11.08 6.50 -10.32
C ASN A 35 -9.80 6.35 -11.16
N VAL A 36 -8.81 7.20 -10.92
CA VAL A 36 -7.47 7.11 -11.50
C VAL A 36 -6.44 7.46 -10.44
N ILE A 37 -5.22 6.98 -10.60
CA ILE A 37 -4.08 7.43 -9.80
C ILE A 37 -3.35 8.50 -10.62
N GLU A 38 -3.19 9.68 -10.03
CA GLU A 38 -2.44 10.79 -10.59
C GLU A 38 -1.58 11.47 -9.51
N TRP A 39 -0.68 12.37 -9.92
CA TRP A 39 0.20 13.08 -8.98
C TRP A 39 -0.57 13.77 -7.84
N LYS A 40 -1.81 14.20 -8.11
CA LYS A 40 -2.64 14.88 -7.13
C LYS A 40 -3.03 13.99 -5.94
N ASP A 41 -3.11 12.68 -6.11
CA ASP A 41 -3.33 11.74 -5.01
C ASP A 41 -2.14 11.73 -4.04
N PHE A 42 -0.93 11.64 -4.59
CA PHE A 42 0.30 11.71 -3.81
C PHE A 42 0.44 13.06 -3.11
N GLN A 43 0.10 14.16 -3.79
CA GLN A 43 0.08 15.49 -3.18
C GLN A 43 -0.92 15.54 -2.01
N ARG A 44 -2.11 14.96 -2.15
CA ARG A 44 -3.10 14.90 -1.05
C ARG A 44 -2.56 14.18 0.17
N LEU A 45 -1.81 13.09 -0.01
CA LEU A 45 -1.17 12.36 1.09
C LEU A 45 -0.04 13.18 1.75
N ILE A 46 0.81 13.83 0.92
CA ILE A 46 1.87 14.74 1.41
C ILE A 46 1.27 15.84 2.27
N ASP A 47 0.21 16.49 1.79
CA ASP A 47 -0.48 17.56 2.50
C ASP A 47 -1.10 17.05 3.82
N ALA A 48 -1.73 15.87 3.82
CA ALA A 48 -2.30 15.26 5.03
C ALA A 48 -1.23 14.93 6.09
N ILE A 49 -0.05 14.44 5.65
CA ILE A 49 1.09 14.22 6.54
C ILE A 49 1.61 15.55 7.09
N GLY A 50 1.68 16.60 6.27
CA GLY A 50 2.06 17.95 6.70
C GLY A 50 1.09 18.54 7.72
N GLU A 51 -0.22 18.37 7.52
CA GLU A 51 -1.27 18.81 8.45
C GLU A 51 -1.17 18.14 9.82
N LEU A 52 -0.78 16.85 9.87
CA LEU A 52 -0.78 16.04 11.09
C LEU A 52 0.58 15.97 11.80
N ARG A 53 1.68 15.90 11.05
CA ARG A 53 3.06 15.79 11.57
C ARG A 53 3.89 17.07 11.42
N GLY A 54 3.37 18.09 10.72
CA GLY A 54 3.97 19.42 10.56
C GLY A 54 4.59 19.65 9.17
N GLU A 55 4.23 20.77 8.53
CA GLU A 55 4.62 21.14 7.15
C GLU A 55 6.13 21.40 6.97
N ASP A 56 6.87 21.73 8.02
CA ASP A 56 8.34 21.87 7.97
C ASP A 56 9.06 20.71 8.64
N GLY A 57 8.32 19.65 9.00
CA GLY A 57 8.85 18.44 9.63
C GLY A 57 9.72 17.62 8.68
N THR A 58 10.66 16.87 9.24
CA THR A 58 11.48 15.90 8.52
C THR A 58 10.64 14.91 7.72
N ASP A 59 9.49 14.53 8.28
CA ASP A 59 8.57 13.54 7.71
C ASP A 59 7.88 14.08 6.47
N HIS A 60 7.44 15.33 6.47
CA HIS A 60 6.82 15.95 5.30
C HIS A 60 7.83 16.10 4.15
N VAL A 61 9.07 16.50 4.46
CA VAL A 61 10.15 16.58 3.44
C VAL A 61 10.48 15.20 2.88
N ALA A 62 10.60 14.18 3.74
CA ALA A 62 10.87 12.81 3.35
C ALA A 62 9.72 12.23 2.51
N ALA A 63 8.46 12.45 2.92
CA ALA A 63 7.28 12.02 2.18
C ALA A 63 7.24 12.64 0.79
N ARG A 64 7.49 13.95 0.67
CA ARG A 64 7.54 14.63 -0.63
C ARG A 64 8.60 14.03 -1.56
N SER A 65 9.81 13.75 -1.06
CA SER A 65 10.88 13.15 -1.87
C SER A 65 10.50 11.74 -2.31
N SER A 66 10.14 10.87 -1.35
CA SER A 66 9.88 9.46 -1.62
C SER A 66 8.64 9.23 -2.48
N LEU A 67 7.55 9.98 -2.27
CA LEU A 67 6.36 9.85 -3.11
C LEU A 67 6.58 10.40 -4.53
N THR A 68 7.42 11.41 -4.69
CA THR A 68 7.83 11.87 -6.04
C THR A 68 8.59 10.76 -6.77
N GLU A 69 9.53 10.10 -6.10
CA GLU A 69 10.30 8.98 -6.68
C GLU A 69 9.40 7.78 -7.02
N VAL A 70 8.46 7.43 -6.13
CA VAL A 70 7.46 6.38 -6.40
C VAL A 70 6.64 6.71 -7.64
N TRP A 71 6.07 7.93 -7.72
CA TRP A 71 5.24 8.33 -8.85
C TRP A 71 6.02 8.27 -10.17
N GLN A 72 7.24 8.82 -10.19
CA GLN A 72 8.12 8.75 -11.36
C GLN A 72 8.37 7.31 -11.77
N SER A 73 8.74 6.44 -10.84
CA SER A 73 9.02 5.03 -11.12
C SER A 73 7.78 4.26 -11.62
N MET A 74 6.59 4.54 -11.09
CA MET A 74 5.34 3.97 -11.58
C MET A 74 5.05 4.39 -13.03
N THR A 75 5.15 5.69 -13.33
CA THR A 75 4.91 6.20 -14.70
C THR A 75 5.93 5.67 -15.70
N GLU A 76 7.22 5.62 -15.35
CA GLU A 76 8.28 5.02 -16.18
C GLU A 76 8.02 3.55 -16.48
N THR A 77 7.60 2.77 -15.48
CA THR A 77 7.29 1.33 -15.64
C THR A 77 6.14 1.10 -16.62
N MET A 78 5.16 2.00 -16.66
CA MET A 78 4.04 1.94 -17.60
C MET A 78 4.33 2.63 -18.95
N GLY A 79 5.52 3.20 -19.14
CA GLY A 79 5.83 4.01 -20.32
C GLY A 79 4.96 5.27 -20.46
N LYS A 80 4.51 5.83 -19.33
CA LYS A 80 3.67 7.01 -19.23
C LYS A 80 4.47 8.25 -18.82
N ASP A 81 3.96 9.43 -19.11
CA ASP A 81 4.48 10.71 -18.58
C ASP A 81 3.96 10.95 -17.15
N VAL A 82 4.66 11.77 -16.37
CA VAL A 82 4.26 12.16 -15.00
C VAL A 82 2.93 12.92 -14.93
N LYS A 83 2.41 13.40 -16.08
CA LYS A 83 1.10 14.03 -16.23
C LYS A 83 -0.01 13.05 -16.62
N ASP A 84 0.34 11.83 -17.01
CA ASP A 84 -0.64 10.83 -17.38
C ASP A 84 -1.29 10.23 -16.15
N GLN A 85 -2.45 9.62 -16.36
CA GLN A 85 -3.25 8.98 -15.33
C GLN A 85 -3.05 7.47 -15.40
N ILE A 86 -3.02 6.81 -14.24
CA ILE A 86 -2.99 5.35 -14.13
C ILE A 86 -4.42 4.89 -13.82
N THR A 87 -5.05 4.20 -14.76
CA THR A 87 -6.39 3.64 -14.55
C THR A 87 -6.33 2.36 -13.71
N LEU A 88 -7.48 1.92 -13.20
CA LEU A 88 -7.57 0.62 -12.54
C LEU A 88 -7.05 -0.54 -13.40
N LEU A 89 -7.30 -0.52 -14.72
CA LEU A 89 -6.81 -1.58 -15.61
C LEU A 89 -5.29 -1.54 -15.78
N ASP A 90 -4.71 -0.34 -15.87
CA ASP A 90 -3.25 -0.18 -15.92
C ASP A 90 -2.61 -0.71 -14.62
N TRP A 91 -3.21 -0.39 -13.48
CA TRP A 91 -2.80 -0.85 -12.16
C TRP A 91 -2.84 -2.38 -12.02
N ILE A 92 -3.97 -3.01 -12.34
CA ILE A 92 -4.13 -4.46 -12.29
C ILE A 92 -3.18 -5.14 -13.29
N GLY A 93 -3.03 -4.58 -14.50
CA GLY A 93 -2.10 -5.08 -15.51
C GLY A 93 -0.65 -5.06 -15.03
N MET A 94 -0.23 -3.97 -14.39
CA MET A 94 1.12 -3.83 -13.85
C MET A 94 1.43 -4.87 -12.75
N TRP A 95 0.49 -5.15 -11.86
CA TRP A 95 0.63 -6.23 -10.88
C TRP A 95 0.59 -7.63 -11.52
N ALA A 96 -0.26 -7.83 -12.53
CA ALA A 96 -0.31 -9.09 -13.27
C ALA A 96 1.02 -9.38 -14.01
N ASP A 97 1.68 -8.34 -14.52
CA ASP A 97 2.97 -8.47 -15.20
C ASP A 97 4.12 -8.69 -14.21
N SER A 98 4.10 -8.07 -13.03
CA SER A 98 5.12 -8.33 -11.99
C SER A 98 5.11 -9.78 -11.48
N MET A 99 4.00 -10.51 -11.66
CA MET A 99 3.91 -11.93 -11.33
C MET A 99 4.59 -12.84 -12.38
N LYS A 100 4.87 -12.32 -13.59
CA LYS A 100 5.49 -13.07 -14.70
C LYS A 100 7.00 -12.89 -14.74
N ASP A 101 7.48 -11.71 -14.34
CA ASP A 101 8.91 -11.39 -14.35
C ASP A 101 9.62 -11.99 -13.13
N GLU A 102 10.85 -12.49 -13.35
CA GLU A 102 11.71 -12.97 -12.25
C GLU A 102 12.23 -11.81 -11.37
N LYS A 103 12.07 -10.56 -11.81
CA LYS A 103 12.57 -9.36 -11.13
C LYS A 103 11.43 -8.45 -10.73
N GLU A 104 11.33 -8.21 -9.42
CA GLU A 104 10.40 -7.25 -8.83
C GLU A 104 10.65 -5.83 -9.39
N PRO A 105 9.61 -5.12 -9.88
CA PRO A 105 9.74 -3.76 -10.37
C PRO A 105 10.29 -2.80 -9.30
N ALA A 106 11.13 -1.85 -9.72
CA ALA A 106 11.77 -0.91 -8.80
C ALA A 106 10.76 -0.07 -7.98
N TRP A 107 9.63 0.29 -8.59
CA TRP A 107 8.58 1.06 -7.94
C TRP A 107 7.93 0.30 -6.77
N GLN A 108 7.80 -1.04 -6.84
CA GLN A 108 7.19 -1.83 -5.76
C GLN A 108 8.05 -1.77 -4.50
N LYS A 109 9.37 -1.90 -4.67
CA LYS A 109 10.32 -1.74 -3.58
C LYS A 109 10.33 -0.31 -3.04
N ALA A 110 10.41 0.69 -3.93
CA ALA A 110 10.40 2.09 -3.50
C ALA A 110 9.13 2.46 -2.72
N TYR A 111 7.98 1.92 -3.15
CA TYR A 111 6.71 2.13 -2.47
C TYR A 111 6.60 1.35 -1.16
N LEU A 112 7.09 0.11 -1.11
CA LEU A 112 7.19 -0.65 0.15
C LEU A 112 8.06 0.10 1.17
N ASP A 113 9.27 0.50 0.77
CA ASP A 113 10.21 1.23 1.63
C ASP A 113 9.58 2.54 2.14
N TYR A 114 8.83 3.24 1.28
CA TYR A 114 8.07 4.42 1.65
C TYR A 114 6.95 4.09 2.66
N MET A 115 6.13 3.08 2.39
CA MET A 115 5.01 2.70 3.26
C MET A 115 5.51 2.28 4.64
N PHE A 116 6.60 1.51 4.71
CA PHE A 116 7.22 1.17 5.98
C PHE A 116 7.64 2.42 6.76
N ARG A 117 8.33 3.38 6.11
CA ARG A 117 8.71 4.66 6.74
C ARG A 117 7.50 5.51 7.14
N LEU A 118 6.41 5.46 6.39
CA LEU A 118 5.19 6.17 6.73
C LEU A 118 4.61 5.62 8.05
N PHE A 119 4.62 4.29 8.20
CA PHE A 119 4.23 3.60 9.41
C PHE A 119 5.21 3.86 10.57
N ASP A 120 6.51 3.68 10.39
CA ASP A 120 7.56 3.92 11.39
C ASP A 120 7.79 5.44 11.59
N ALA A 121 6.81 6.10 12.23
CA ALA A 121 6.86 7.52 12.53
C ALA A 121 7.92 7.85 13.60
N SER A 122 8.21 6.90 14.49
CA SER A 122 9.22 7.06 15.54
C SER A 122 10.66 6.96 15.02
N GLY A 123 10.86 6.29 13.88
CA GLY A 123 12.17 6.04 13.25
C GLY A 123 12.98 4.95 13.96
N ASP A 124 12.34 4.10 14.76
CA ASP A 124 12.98 3.04 15.53
C ASP A 124 13.12 1.71 14.74
N GLN A 125 12.71 1.72 13.47
CA GLN A 125 12.67 0.57 12.56
C GLN A 125 11.67 -0.50 12.96
N LEU A 126 10.68 -0.12 13.76
CA LEU A 126 9.54 -0.95 14.11
C LEU A 126 8.25 -0.20 13.74
N VAL A 127 7.16 -0.96 13.61
CA VAL A 127 5.81 -0.41 13.46
C VAL A 127 4.97 -0.93 14.61
N ASP A 128 4.61 -0.03 15.52
CA ASP A 128 3.73 -0.33 16.64
C ASP A 128 2.24 -0.13 16.28
N LEU A 129 1.36 -0.53 17.20
CA LEU A 129 -0.09 -0.41 17.01
C LEU A 129 -0.55 1.05 16.87
N ALA A 130 0.05 1.99 17.60
CA ALA A 130 -0.36 3.41 17.55
C ALA A 130 0.01 4.04 16.21
N GLU A 131 1.22 3.76 15.75
CA GLU A 131 1.74 4.10 14.42
C GLU A 131 0.87 3.52 13.30
N TYR A 132 0.52 2.24 13.40
CA TYR A 132 -0.36 1.58 12.44
C TYR A 132 -1.75 2.23 12.36
N ILE A 133 -2.36 2.52 13.52
CA ILE A 133 -3.67 3.19 13.59
C ILE A 133 -3.61 4.60 12.99
N GLU A 134 -2.56 5.37 13.25
CA GLU A 134 -2.41 6.73 12.73
C GLU A 134 -2.41 6.72 11.19
N VAL A 135 -1.57 5.88 10.59
CA VAL A 135 -1.45 5.79 9.14
C VAL A 135 -2.72 5.27 8.49
N LEU A 136 -3.35 4.23 9.05
CA LEU A 136 -4.64 3.76 8.55
C LEU A 136 -5.74 4.84 8.64
N GLY A 137 -5.63 5.74 9.62
CA GLY A 137 -6.47 6.92 9.73
C GLY A 137 -6.35 7.89 8.55
N TYR A 138 -5.17 8.03 7.93
CA TYR A 138 -5.00 8.84 6.70
C TYR A 138 -5.84 8.31 5.53
N PHE A 139 -6.08 6.99 5.51
CA PHE A 139 -6.89 6.29 4.51
C PHE A 139 -8.34 6.08 4.96
N ALA A 140 -8.77 6.82 5.98
CA ALA A 140 -10.12 6.77 6.56
C ALA A 140 -10.55 5.39 7.08
N ILE A 141 -9.61 4.52 7.43
CA ILE A 141 -9.91 3.21 8.03
C ILE A 141 -10.19 3.43 9.53
N PRO A 142 -11.32 2.90 10.06
CA PRO A 142 -11.67 3.05 11.47
C PRO A 142 -10.61 2.46 12.40
N ARG A 143 -10.43 3.12 13.55
CA ARG A 143 -9.48 2.69 14.59
C ARG A 143 -9.69 1.23 15.03
N ASP A 144 -10.95 0.83 15.25
CA ASP A 144 -11.27 -0.52 15.73
C ASP A 144 -10.92 -1.58 14.66
N ASP A 145 -11.11 -1.25 13.38
CA ASP A 145 -10.72 -2.13 12.27
C ASP A 145 -9.20 -2.23 12.15
N ALA A 146 -8.48 -1.11 12.32
CA ALA A 146 -7.01 -1.11 12.35
C ALA A 146 -6.46 -1.97 13.49
N ILE A 147 -7.04 -1.89 14.69
CA ILE A 147 -6.67 -2.76 15.83
C ILE A 147 -6.89 -4.23 15.47
N ALA A 148 -8.08 -4.56 14.96
CA ALA A 148 -8.43 -5.94 14.59
C ALA A 148 -7.53 -6.49 13.48
N CYS A 149 -7.04 -5.66 12.57
CA CYS A 149 -6.05 -6.04 11.57
C CYS A 149 -4.67 -6.29 12.17
N PHE A 150 -4.18 -5.37 12.99
CA PHE A 150 -2.87 -5.49 13.63
C PHE A 150 -2.76 -6.75 14.47
N ASP A 151 -3.78 -7.04 15.29
CA ASP A 151 -3.81 -8.22 16.16
C ASP A 151 -3.73 -9.56 15.39
N LYS A 152 -4.14 -9.59 14.11
CA LYS A 152 -4.05 -10.81 13.28
C LYS A 152 -2.64 -11.13 12.85
N PHE A 153 -1.85 -10.12 12.53
CA PHE A 153 -0.51 -10.33 11.98
C PHE A 153 0.59 -10.09 12.99
N ALA A 154 0.42 -9.24 13.99
CA ALA A 154 1.44 -8.93 15.01
C ALA A 154 1.58 -10.06 16.04
N LEU A 155 1.94 -11.26 15.57
CA LEU A 155 2.13 -12.46 16.36
C LEU A 155 3.58 -12.95 16.23
N ASN A 156 4.18 -13.39 17.33
CA ASN A 156 5.45 -14.12 17.29
C ASN A 156 5.28 -15.56 16.82
N SER A 157 6.40 -16.29 16.71
CA SER A 157 6.40 -17.71 16.31
C SER A 157 5.63 -18.66 17.23
N ALA A 158 5.32 -18.23 18.46
CA ALA A 158 4.49 -18.97 19.41
C ALA A 158 2.98 -18.58 19.34
N GLY A 159 2.61 -17.65 18.45
CA GLY A 159 1.24 -17.15 18.30
C GLY A 159 0.82 -16.14 19.38
N CYS A 160 1.77 -15.56 20.11
CA CYS A 160 1.49 -14.50 21.08
C CYS A 160 1.63 -13.12 20.43
N LEU A 161 0.75 -12.19 20.80
CA LEU A 161 0.82 -10.80 20.35
C LEU A 161 2.18 -10.17 20.70
N ILE A 162 2.74 -9.47 19.72
CA ILE A 162 3.92 -8.62 19.88
C ILE A 162 3.50 -7.15 19.72
N ASN A 163 4.22 -6.25 20.38
CA ASN A 163 3.84 -4.85 20.45
C ASN A 163 4.19 -4.06 19.19
N ALA A 164 5.11 -4.59 18.36
CA ALA A 164 5.54 -3.97 17.12
C ALA A 164 6.05 -5.03 16.14
N ILE A 165 6.01 -4.72 14.85
CA ILE A 165 6.56 -5.56 13.77
C ILE A 165 7.82 -4.88 13.20
N ASP A 166 8.82 -5.67 12.81
CA ASP A 166 10.02 -5.16 12.17
C ASP A 166 9.87 -5.07 10.64
N TYR A 167 10.88 -4.51 9.98
CA TYR A 167 10.91 -4.39 8.53
C TYR A 167 10.83 -5.73 7.79
N GLU A 168 11.47 -6.79 8.31
CA GLU A 168 11.44 -8.11 7.68
C GLU A 168 10.02 -8.69 7.69
N MET A 169 9.34 -8.59 8.83
CA MET A 169 7.96 -8.98 8.99
C MET A 169 7.03 -8.16 8.09
N PHE A 170 7.22 -6.83 8.03
CA PHE A 170 6.44 -5.97 7.15
C PHE A 170 6.58 -6.37 5.67
N VAL A 171 7.81 -6.62 5.19
CA VAL A 171 8.07 -7.09 3.82
C VAL A 171 7.35 -8.41 3.55
N ASN A 172 7.36 -9.34 4.50
CA ASN A 172 6.68 -10.63 4.36
C ASN A 172 5.16 -10.46 4.28
N LEU A 173 4.57 -9.61 5.13
CA LEU A 173 3.14 -9.28 5.09
C LEU A 173 2.76 -8.59 3.78
N TRP A 174 3.60 -7.69 3.29
CA TRP A 174 3.42 -6.98 2.02
C TRP A 174 3.35 -7.96 0.85
N LYS A 175 4.30 -8.90 0.79
CA LYS A 175 4.33 -9.96 -0.23
C LYS A 175 3.11 -10.86 -0.16
N GLN A 176 2.67 -11.24 1.04
CA GLN A 176 1.43 -12.00 1.21
C GLN A 176 0.23 -11.21 0.68
N TYR A 177 0.13 -9.91 1.00
CA TYR A 177 -0.95 -9.07 0.52
C TYR A 177 -0.99 -8.99 -1.00
N PHE A 178 0.13 -8.70 -1.67
CA PHE A 178 0.11 -8.46 -3.11
C PHE A 178 0.23 -9.73 -3.98
N HIS A 179 0.84 -10.81 -3.49
CA HIS A 179 1.14 -11.98 -4.33
C HIS A 179 0.50 -13.30 -3.86
N SER A 180 0.12 -13.42 -2.59
CA SER A 180 -0.46 -14.68 -2.11
C SER A 180 -1.91 -14.86 -2.55
N THR A 181 -2.22 -16.05 -3.06
CA THR A 181 -3.59 -16.50 -3.34
C THR A 181 -4.23 -17.21 -2.14
N ASN A 182 -3.49 -17.43 -1.05
CA ASN A 182 -4.03 -18.06 0.15
C ASN A 182 -4.85 -17.06 0.96
N ILE A 183 -6.15 -17.31 1.06
CA ILE A 183 -7.10 -16.47 1.81
C ILE A 183 -6.80 -16.42 3.32
N ASN A 184 -6.07 -17.41 3.85
CA ASN A 184 -5.78 -17.52 5.27
C ASN A 184 -4.47 -16.82 5.68
N ASP A 185 -3.72 -16.25 4.73
CA ASP A 185 -2.49 -15.55 5.05
C ASP A 185 -2.80 -14.27 5.84
N VAL A 186 -2.09 -14.08 6.96
CA VAL A 186 -2.31 -12.95 7.88
C VAL A 186 -1.98 -11.61 7.22
N GLY A 187 -1.06 -11.59 6.25
CA GLY A 187 -0.73 -10.41 5.46
C GLY A 187 -1.92 -9.85 4.66
N ASN A 188 -2.98 -10.63 4.42
CA ASN A 188 -4.22 -10.12 3.83
C ASN A 188 -4.89 -9.02 4.69
N SER A 189 -4.51 -8.87 5.97
CA SER A 189 -5.01 -7.82 6.86
C SER A 189 -4.09 -6.60 6.95
N LEU A 190 -2.92 -6.59 6.28
CA LEU A 190 -1.92 -5.52 6.40
C LEU A 190 -2.49 -4.13 6.04
N LEU A 191 -3.32 -4.06 5.00
CA LEU A 191 -3.88 -2.80 4.49
C LEU A 191 -5.36 -2.64 4.86
N GLY A 192 -5.80 -3.22 5.97
CA GLY A 192 -7.22 -3.35 6.26
C GLY A 192 -7.84 -4.59 5.58
N THR A 193 -9.10 -4.85 5.90
CA THR A 193 -9.84 -5.97 5.30
C THR A 193 -10.69 -5.49 4.13
N ALA A 194 -10.43 -6.03 2.95
CA ALA A 194 -11.27 -5.90 1.76
C ALA A 194 -12.59 -6.71 1.86
#